data_AF-A0A6G0I5X9-F1
#
_entry.id   AF-A0A6G0I5X9-F1
#
_cell.length_a   1.000
_cell.length_b   1.000
_cell.length_c   1.000
_cell.angle_alpha   90.00
_cell.angle_beta   90.00
_cell.angle_gamma   90.00
#
_symmetry.space_group_name_H-M   'P 1'
#
loop_
_entity.id
_entity.type
_entity.pdbx_description
1 polymer ?
#
loop_
_entity_poly.entity_id
_entity_poly.type
_entity_poly.pdbx_seq_one_letter_code
_entity_poly.pdbx_strand_id
1 'polypeptide(L)'
;MAPRKRGGSGRGGLSFIFCCFNSSDHPEITYRLREDFALQAMEPSLPMPGYDELDGMFSELVDELDLTEKHREAMFALPAEKKWQIYCSKKKEQEENKSATSWPEYYIDQLNSMAARKTLLALEKEDEEERNKTIESLKTALRTQPMRFVTRFIDLDGLTCILNFLKSMDYETTESQIHTSLIGCIKALMNNSQGRAHVLSHSESINIIAQSLATENIKTKVAVLEIMGAVCLVPGGHKKILEAMLHYQRFACERTRFQTLINDLDRSTGAIQR
;
A
#
# COMPACT_ATOMS: atom_id res chain seq x y z
N MET A 1 -58.56 -22.92 7.39
CA MET A 1 -58.95 -22.01 8.50
C MET A 1 -57.92 -22.14 9.61
N ALA A 2 -57.18 -21.07 9.89
CA ALA A 2 -56.34 -20.98 11.10
C ALA A 2 -57.23 -20.69 12.33
N PRO A 3 -56.70 -20.90 13.55
CA PRO A 3 -56.34 -19.71 14.31
C PRO A 3 -55.05 -19.82 15.14
N ARG A 4 -54.43 -18.65 15.32
CA ARG A 4 -53.31 -18.34 16.24
C ARG A 4 -53.79 -18.28 17.70
N LYS A 5 -52.89 -18.56 18.65
CA LYS A 5 -52.71 -17.74 19.87
C LYS A 5 -51.30 -17.89 20.46
N ARG A 6 -50.65 -16.75 20.71
CA ARG A 6 -49.38 -16.57 21.45
C ARG A 6 -49.69 -16.44 22.95
N GLY A 7 -48.73 -16.81 23.80
CA GLY A 7 -48.64 -16.37 25.19
C GLY A 7 -47.42 -16.97 25.87
N GLY A 8 -46.43 -16.15 26.20
CA GLY A 8 -45.25 -16.51 26.98
C GLY A 8 -45.13 -15.66 28.24
N SER A 9 -44.57 -16.25 29.29
CA SER A 9 -44.03 -15.66 30.53
C SER A 9 -43.55 -16.83 31.40
N GLY A 10 -42.39 -16.91 32.07
CA GLY A 10 -41.30 -15.99 32.35
C GLY A 10 -40.75 -16.29 33.77
N ARG A 11 -39.40 -16.26 33.92
CA ARG A 11 -38.58 -16.17 35.18
C ARG A 11 -38.52 -17.45 36.05
N GLY A 12 -37.45 -17.87 36.72
CA GLY A 12 -36.09 -17.43 37.10
C GLY A 12 -35.70 -18.39 38.28
N GLY A 13 -34.51 -18.98 38.47
CA GLY A 13 -33.16 -18.45 38.67
C GLY A 13 -32.43 -19.33 39.73
N LEU A 14 -31.08 -19.30 39.74
CA LEU A 14 -30.11 -19.70 40.79
C LEU A 14 -29.90 -21.22 41.07
N SER A 15 -28.73 -21.77 41.43
CA SER A 15 -27.27 -21.47 41.38
C SER A 15 -26.55 -22.65 42.09
N PHE A 16 -25.25 -22.85 41.81
CA PHE A 16 -24.21 -23.62 42.57
C PHE A 16 -24.16 -25.17 42.40
N ILE A 17 -23.03 -25.91 42.44
CA ILE A 17 -21.56 -25.71 42.45
C ILE A 17 -20.90 -27.11 42.29
N PHE A 18 -19.72 -27.15 41.63
CA PHE A 18 -18.60 -28.12 41.69
C PHE A 18 -18.84 -29.65 41.71
N CYS A 19 -18.20 -30.35 40.76
CA CYS A 19 -16.94 -31.08 41.04
C CYS A 19 -16.17 -31.41 39.76
N CYS A 20 -14.84 -31.36 39.86
CA CYS A 20 -13.87 -31.40 38.77
C CYS A 20 -13.42 -32.81 38.36
N PHE A 21 -13.11 -32.94 37.06
CA PHE A 21 -12.05 -33.77 36.44
C PHE A 21 -12.05 -35.30 36.63
N ASN A 22 -12.39 -36.01 35.55
CA ASN A 22 -11.46 -37.00 35.03
C ASN A 22 -11.65 -37.14 33.50
N SER A 23 -10.55 -37.51 32.82
CA SER A 23 -10.41 -37.70 31.37
C SER A 23 -9.96 -36.46 30.60
N SER A 24 -8.64 -36.36 30.48
CA SER A 24 -7.92 -35.65 29.43
C SER A 24 -8.28 -36.22 28.07
N ASP A 25 -9.21 -35.59 27.36
CA ASP A 25 -9.33 -35.70 25.90
C ASP A 25 -9.71 -34.32 25.37
N HIS A 26 -8.76 -33.66 24.71
CA HIS A 26 -9.09 -32.58 23.80
C HIS A 26 -10.00 -33.15 22.70
N PRO A 27 -11.03 -32.43 22.23
CA PRO A 27 -11.76 -32.88 21.05
C PRO A 27 -10.77 -32.94 19.89
N GLU A 28 -10.39 -34.15 19.50
CA GLU A 28 -9.69 -34.38 18.24
C GLU A 28 -10.57 -33.80 17.13
N ILE A 29 -10.07 -32.76 16.47
CA ILE A 29 -10.64 -32.33 15.19
C ILE A 29 -10.29 -33.44 14.22
N THR A 30 -11.16 -34.45 14.13
CA THR A 30 -11.12 -35.42 13.05
C THR A 30 -11.40 -34.64 11.78
N TYR A 31 -10.35 -34.32 11.03
CA TYR A 31 -10.45 -33.84 9.67
C TYR A 31 -11.03 -35.00 8.84
N ARG A 32 -12.36 -35.14 8.84
CA ARG A 32 -13.01 -35.77 7.71
C ARG A 32 -12.78 -34.83 6.54
N LEU A 33 -11.70 -35.07 5.80
CA LEU A 33 -11.59 -34.65 4.41
C LEU A 33 -12.85 -35.16 3.72
N ARG A 34 -13.87 -34.30 3.61
CA ARG A 34 -14.82 -34.42 2.51
C ARG A 34 -13.96 -34.20 1.27
N GLU A 35 -13.83 -35.25 0.47
CA GLU A 35 -13.14 -35.24 -0.82
C GLU A 35 -13.80 -34.30 -1.85
N ASP A 36 -14.81 -33.52 -1.46
CA ASP A 36 -15.64 -32.69 -2.33
C ASP A 36 -15.30 -31.18 -2.28
N PHE A 37 -14.11 -30.79 -1.82
CA PHE A 37 -13.58 -29.46 -2.14
C PHE A 37 -12.62 -29.59 -3.32
N ALA A 38 -13.19 -29.77 -4.51
CA ALA A 38 -12.48 -29.38 -5.71
C ALA A 38 -12.18 -27.88 -5.58
N LEU A 39 -10.91 -27.52 -5.41
CA LEU A 39 -10.43 -26.18 -5.77
C LEU A 39 -10.97 -25.94 -7.16
N GLN A 40 -11.80 -24.92 -7.33
CA GLN A 40 -12.41 -24.66 -8.62
C GLN A 40 -11.28 -24.42 -9.62
N ALA A 41 -11.00 -25.44 -10.45
CA ALA A 41 -10.05 -25.35 -11.52
C ALA A 41 -10.63 -24.31 -12.48
N MET A 42 -10.06 -23.11 -12.45
CA MET A 42 -10.34 -22.12 -13.46
C MET A 42 -9.78 -22.70 -14.75
N GLU A 43 -10.63 -23.26 -15.60
CA GLU A 43 -10.20 -23.78 -16.89
C GLU A 43 -9.61 -22.62 -17.70
N PRO A 44 -8.33 -22.71 -18.13
CA PRO A 44 -7.72 -21.70 -18.97
C PRO A 44 -8.54 -21.52 -20.24
N SER A 45 -8.87 -20.28 -20.60
CA SER A 45 -9.69 -19.95 -21.77
C SER A 45 -9.03 -20.27 -23.12
N LEU A 46 -7.74 -20.66 -23.11
CA LEU A 46 -6.93 -20.99 -24.27
C LEU A 46 -6.10 -22.26 -24.01
N PRO A 47 -5.86 -23.10 -25.03
CA PRO A 47 -5.00 -24.26 -24.89
C PRO A 47 -3.58 -23.85 -24.52
N MET A 48 -2.93 -24.64 -23.67
CA MET A 48 -1.55 -24.37 -23.22
C MET A 48 -0.58 -24.43 -24.41
N PRO A 49 0.26 -23.40 -24.63
CA PRO A 49 1.27 -23.40 -25.68
C PRO A 49 2.40 -24.41 -25.37
N GLY A 50 3.30 -24.61 -26.32
CA GLY A 50 4.47 -25.47 -26.11
C GLY A 50 5.35 -24.99 -24.94
N TYR A 51 6.08 -25.90 -24.29
CA TYR A 51 6.86 -25.58 -23.08
C TYR A 51 7.84 -24.41 -23.27
N ASP A 52 8.55 -24.35 -24.40
CA ASP A 52 9.50 -23.27 -24.68
C ASP A 52 8.81 -21.90 -24.86
N GLU A 53 7.64 -21.89 -25.49
CA GLU A 53 6.83 -20.69 -25.69
C GLU A 53 6.20 -20.22 -24.36
N LEU A 54 5.72 -21.18 -23.55
CA LEU A 54 5.18 -20.91 -22.21
C LEU A 54 6.24 -20.29 -21.30
N ASP A 55 7.46 -20.83 -21.29
CA ASP A 55 8.55 -20.30 -20.47
C ASP A 55 8.95 -18.88 -20.92
N GLY A 56 8.93 -18.59 -22.22
CA GLY A 56 9.13 -17.24 -22.75
C GLY A 56 8.05 -16.25 -22.28
N MET A 57 6.78 -16.62 -22.45
CA MET A 57 5.63 -15.81 -22.03
C MET A 57 5.59 -15.62 -20.50
N PHE A 58 5.97 -16.64 -19.74
CA PHE A 58 6.03 -16.60 -18.29
C PHE A 58 7.22 -15.77 -17.80
N SER A 59 8.34 -15.74 -18.55
CA SER A 59 9.48 -14.88 -18.25
C SER A 59 9.10 -13.40 -18.30
N GLU A 60 8.42 -12.97 -19.37
CA GLU A 60 7.94 -11.59 -19.48
C GLU A 60 7.04 -11.21 -18.30
N LEU A 61 6.13 -12.11 -17.92
CA LEU A 61 5.25 -11.92 -16.77
C LEU A 61 6.03 -11.77 -15.46
N VAL A 62 7.03 -12.62 -15.23
CA VAL A 62 7.85 -12.59 -14.01
C VAL A 62 8.68 -11.32 -13.95
N ASP A 63 9.21 -10.85 -15.08
CA ASP A 63 9.93 -9.58 -15.18
C ASP A 63 9.02 -8.38 -14.85
N GLU A 64 7.74 -8.42 -15.27
CA GLU A 64 6.75 -7.39 -14.90
C GLU A 64 6.45 -7.33 -13.39
N LEU A 65 6.69 -8.41 -12.64
CA LEU A 65 6.38 -8.50 -11.20
C LEU A 65 7.50 -7.97 -10.28
N ASP A 66 8.68 -7.63 -10.81
CA ASP A 66 9.82 -7.09 -10.04
C ASP A 66 10.19 -7.92 -8.80
N LEU A 67 10.24 -9.23 -8.97
CA LEU A 67 10.51 -10.16 -7.88
C LEU A 67 12.00 -10.21 -7.53
N THR A 68 12.32 -10.55 -6.28
CA THR A 68 13.70 -10.89 -5.92
C THR A 68 14.16 -12.16 -6.63
N GLU A 69 15.47 -12.33 -6.82
CA GLU A 69 16.02 -13.49 -7.53
C GLU A 69 15.54 -14.84 -6.97
N LYS A 70 15.48 -14.95 -5.64
CA LYS A 70 14.95 -16.15 -4.97
C LYS A 70 13.47 -16.40 -5.29
N HIS A 71 12.65 -15.36 -5.36
CA HIS A 71 11.23 -15.49 -5.70
C HIS A 71 11.03 -15.75 -7.20
N ARG A 72 11.91 -15.20 -8.04
CA ARG A 72 11.98 -15.48 -9.47
C ARG A 72 12.23 -16.96 -9.72
N GLU A 73 13.28 -17.54 -9.11
CA GLU A 73 13.59 -18.98 -9.18
C GLU A 73 12.40 -19.84 -8.72
N ALA A 74 11.76 -19.47 -7.62
CA ALA A 74 10.59 -20.17 -7.11
C ALA A 74 9.40 -20.15 -8.09
N MET A 75 9.19 -19.04 -8.81
CA MET A 75 8.17 -18.96 -9.87
C MET A 75 8.51 -19.87 -11.05
N PHE A 76 9.77 -19.93 -11.48
CA PHE A 76 10.19 -20.80 -12.58
C PHE A 76 10.21 -22.30 -12.23
N ALA A 77 10.32 -22.65 -10.94
CA ALA A 77 10.24 -24.02 -10.45
C ALA A 77 8.80 -24.60 -10.43
N LEU A 78 7.78 -23.79 -10.74
CA LEU A 78 6.39 -24.25 -10.80
C LEU A 78 6.16 -25.19 -12.00
N PRO A 79 5.27 -26.20 -11.87
CA PRO A 79 4.80 -27.00 -13.01
C PRO A 79 4.18 -26.12 -14.11
N ALA A 80 4.29 -26.57 -15.36
CA ALA A 80 3.80 -25.85 -16.53
C ALA A 80 2.30 -25.48 -16.42
N GLU A 81 1.49 -26.37 -15.87
CA GLU A 81 0.06 -26.15 -15.64
C GLU A 81 -0.18 -24.94 -14.74
N LYS A 82 0.64 -24.77 -13.69
CA LYS A 82 0.54 -23.64 -12.76
C LYS A 82 1.04 -22.34 -13.38
N LYS A 83 2.15 -22.40 -14.13
CA LYS A 83 2.67 -21.24 -14.89
C LYS A 83 1.60 -20.71 -15.85
N TRP A 84 0.94 -21.62 -16.58
CA TRP A 84 -0.12 -21.28 -17.51
C TRP A 84 -1.35 -20.69 -16.83
N GLN A 85 -1.79 -21.26 -15.70
CA GLN A 85 -2.89 -20.71 -14.91
C GLN A 85 -2.61 -19.28 -14.42
N ILE A 86 -1.41 -19.03 -13.89
CA ILE A 86 -0.99 -17.70 -13.43
C ILE A 86 -0.99 -16.71 -14.61
N TYR A 87 -0.45 -17.12 -15.76
CA TYR A 87 -0.44 -16.31 -16.97
C TYR A 87 -1.86 -15.94 -17.45
N CYS A 88 -2.76 -16.92 -17.56
CA CYS A 88 -4.14 -16.68 -17.97
C CYS A 88 -4.90 -15.78 -17.00
N SER A 89 -4.70 -15.95 -15.69
CA SER A 89 -5.30 -15.09 -14.67
C SER A 89 -4.84 -13.64 -14.85
N LYS A 90 -3.53 -13.43 -15.04
CA LYS A 90 -2.99 -12.08 -15.22
C LYS A 90 -3.46 -11.41 -16.50
N LYS A 91 -3.50 -12.15 -17.61
CA LYS A 91 -3.97 -11.64 -18.90
C LYS A 91 -5.43 -11.19 -18.84
N LYS A 92 -6.29 -11.97 -18.17
CA LYS A 92 -7.69 -11.62 -17.96
C LYS A 92 -7.86 -10.35 -17.12
N GLU A 93 -7.13 -10.22 -16.00
CA GLU A 93 -7.12 -8.99 -15.20
C GLU A 93 -6.67 -7.76 -16.01
N GLN A 94 -5.70 -7.93 -16.92
CA GLN A 94 -5.17 -6.85 -17.75
C GLN A 94 -6.19 -6.39 -18.81
N GLU A 95 -6.97 -7.32 -19.37
CA GLU A 95 -8.03 -7.00 -20.33
C GLU A 95 -9.22 -6.29 -19.67
N GLU A 96 -9.58 -6.67 -18.44
CA GLU A 96 -10.64 -6.02 -17.65
C GLU A 96 -10.25 -4.61 -17.17
N ASN A 97 -8.95 -4.32 -17.02
CA ASN A 97 -8.42 -3.06 -16.48
C ASN A 97 -8.17 -1.93 -17.51
N LYS A 98 -8.72 -1.99 -18.73
CA LYS A 98 -8.59 -0.94 -19.78
C LYS A 98 -9.39 0.35 -19.51
N SER A 99 -9.53 0.78 -18.25
CA SER A 99 -10.16 2.05 -17.87
C SER A 99 -9.17 3.22 -17.96
N ALA A 100 -9.65 4.47 -17.96
CA ALA A 100 -8.82 5.68 -17.97
C ALA A 100 -7.78 5.73 -16.82
N THR A 101 -8.05 5.04 -15.72
CA THR A 101 -7.13 4.81 -14.59
C THR A 101 -5.91 3.92 -14.91
N SER A 102 -5.80 3.40 -16.13
CA SER A 102 -4.61 2.66 -16.58
C SER A 102 -3.50 3.56 -17.18
N TRP A 103 -3.75 4.87 -17.32
CA TRP A 103 -2.82 5.81 -17.94
C TRP A 103 -2.15 6.71 -16.91
N PRO A 104 -0.82 6.64 -16.74
CA PRO A 104 -0.07 7.53 -15.85
C PRO A 104 -0.31 9.02 -16.09
N GLU A 105 -0.47 9.42 -17.36
CA GLU A 105 -0.69 10.79 -17.81
C GLU A 105 -1.90 11.43 -17.10
N TYR A 106 -3.00 10.69 -16.99
CA TYR A 106 -4.21 11.15 -16.31
C TYR A 106 -3.91 11.58 -14.87
N TYR A 107 -3.18 10.75 -14.11
CA TYR A 107 -2.85 11.06 -12.73
C TYR A 107 -1.85 12.22 -12.61
N ILE A 108 -0.90 12.32 -13.53
CA ILE A 108 0.07 13.42 -13.56
C ILE A 108 -0.63 14.76 -13.81
N ASP A 109 -1.56 14.81 -14.76
CA ASP A 109 -2.36 16.01 -15.04
C ASP A 109 -3.20 16.41 -13.82
N GLN A 110 -3.80 15.43 -13.12
CA GLN A 110 -4.56 15.66 -11.90
C GLN A 110 -3.67 16.20 -10.76
N LEU A 111 -2.49 15.61 -10.54
CA LEU A 111 -1.51 16.10 -9.56
C LEU A 111 -1.10 17.54 -9.84
N ASN A 112 -0.78 17.86 -11.09
CA ASN A 112 -0.37 19.20 -11.51
C ASN A 112 -1.52 20.21 -11.35
N SER A 113 -2.74 19.83 -11.73
CA SER A 113 -3.94 20.65 -11.54
C SER A 113 -4.20 20.95 -10.06
N MET A 114 -4.06 19.94 -9.18
CA MET A 114 -4.22 20.13 -7.74
C MET A 114 -3.11 20.99 -7.13
N ALA A 115 -1.85 20.82 -7.56
CA ALA A 115 -0.73 21.61 -7.08
C ALA A 115 -0.76 23.07 -7.56
N ALA A 116 -1.29 23.33 -8.77
CA ALA A 116 -1.41 24.67 -9.34
C ALA A 116 -2.58 25.47 -8.76
N ARG A 117 -3.55 24.81 -8.11
CA ARG A 117 -4.67 25.46 -7.43
C ARG A 117 -4.19 26.20 -6.17
N LYS A 118 -3.64 27.39 -6.40
CA LYS A 118 -3.30 28.36 -5.35
C LYS A 118 -4.60 28.97 -4.83
N THR A 119 -4.99 28.56 -3.62
CA THR A 119 -6.15 28.97 -2.81
C THR A 119 -7.01 30.08 -3.44
N LEU A 120 -8.03 29.69 -4.20
CA LEU A 120 -9.17 30.56 -4.51
C LEU A 120 -10.43 29.89 -3.95
N LEU A 121 -10.80 30.34 -2.75
CA LEU A 121 -12.13 30.29 -2.13
C LEU A 121 -12.89 28.96 -2.17
N ALA A 122 -12.98 28.32 -1.00
CA ALA A 122 -14.21 27.72 -0.44
C ALA A 122 -15.20 27.04 -1.41
N LEU A 123 -14.70 26.22 -2.35
CA LEU A 123 -15.53 25.32 -3.14
C LEU A 123 -15.36 23.91 -2.59
N GLU A 124 -16.38 23.55 -1.80
CA GLU A 124 -16.99 22.23 -1.67
C GLU A 124 -16.08 21.10 -1.17
N LYS A 125 -16.31 20.68 0.09
CA LYS A 125 -15.74 19.45 0.67
C LYS A 125 -15.96 18.20 -0.19
N GLU A 126 -16.94 18.20 -1.09
CA GLU A 126 -17.13 17.15 -2.09
C GLU A 126 -15.94 17.03 -3.06
N ASP A 127 -15.29 18.15 -3.41
CA ASP A 127 -14.10 18.17 -4.29
C ASP A 127 -12.87 17.57 -3.59
N GLU A 128 -12.77 17.67 -2.25
CA GLU A 128 -11.64 17.10 -1.50
C GLU A 128 -11.70 15.57 -1.45
N GLU A 129 -12.89 14.99 -1.27
CA GLU A 129 -13.05 13.53 -1.24
C GLU A 129 -12.74 12.92 -2.62
N GLU A 130 -13.15 13.58 -3.71
CA GLU A 130 -12.82 13.15 -5.06
C GLU A 130 -11.31 13.27 -5.35
N ARG A 131 -10.68 14.39 -4.96
CA ARG A 131 -9.22 14.53 -5.04
C ARG A 131 -8.51 13.41 -4.30
N ASN A 132 -8.93 13.10 -3.07
CA ASN A 132 -8.35 12.03 -2.27
C ASN A 132 -8.53 10.67 -2.94
N LYS A 133 -9.72 10.37 -3.50
CA LYS A 133 -9.97 9.14 -4.28
C LYS A 133 -9.03 9.01 -5.46
N THR A 134 -8.76 10.10 -6.18
CA THR A 134 -7.82 10.10 -7.31
C THR A 134 -6.40 9.77 -6.88
N ILE A 135 -5.90 10.37 -5.79
CA ILE A 135 -4.56 10.07 -5.28
C ILE A 135 -4.47 8.65 -4.70
N GLU A 136 -5.50 8.17 -4.02
CA GLU A 136 -5.58 6.79 -3.53
C GLU A 136 -5.62 5.77 -4.68
N SER A 137 -6.29 6.12 -5.78
CA SER A 137 -6.29 5.33 -7.00
C SER A 137 -4.88 5.29 -7.62
N LEU A 138 -4.17 6.42 -7.69
CA LEU A 138 -2.77 6.45 -8.14
C LEU A 138 -1.87 5.59 -7.25
N LYS A 139 -1.98 5.72 -5.92
CA LYS A 139 -1.23 4.90 -4.96
C LYS A 139 -1.44 3.42 -5.22
N THR A 140 -2.69 3.03 -5.45
CA THR A 140 -3.05 1.65 -5.76
C THR A 140 -2.46 1.23 -7.10
N ALA A 141 -2.58 2.07 -8.13
CA ALA A 141 -2.05 1.80 -9.45
C ALA A 141 -0.53 1.59 -9.44
N LEU A 142 0.23 2.45 -8.76
CA LEU A 142 1.68 2.33 -8.60
C LEU A 142 2.11 1.02 -7.91
N ARG A 143 1.22 0.38 -7.14
CA ARG A 143 1.49 -0.88 -6.44
C ARG A 143 1.02 -2.11 -7.22
N THR A 144 -0.07 -2.01 -7.97
CA THR A 144 -0.74 -3.19 -8.55
C THR A 144 -0.72 -3.24 -10.07
N GLN A 145 -0.49 -2.11 -10.75
CA GLN A 145 -0.37 -2.10 -12.21
C GLN A 145 0.98 -2.71 -12.64
N PRO A 146 1.07 -3.25 -13.87
CA PRO A 146 2.31 -3.84 -14.37
C PRO A 146 3.46 -2.82 -14.38
N MET A 147 4.70 -3.32 -14.31
CA MET A 147 5.93 -2.51 -14.33
C MET A 147 5.89 -1.37 -15.36
N ARG A 148 5.37 -1.61 -16.56
CA ARG A 148 5.25 -0.61 -17.64
C ARG A 148 4.51 0.67 -17.22
N PHE A 149 3.54 0.57 -16.31
CA PHE A 149 2.85 1.74 -15.77
C PHE A 149 3.80 2.59 -14.92
N VAL A 150 4.58 1.93 -14.06
CA VAL A 150 5.53 2.58 -13.15
C VAL A 150 6.67 3.22 -13.94
N THR A 151 7.25 2.51 -14.90
CA THR A 151 8.31 3.07 -15.76
C THR A 151 7.79 4.26 -16.55
N ARG A 152 6.61 4.15 -17.17
CA ARG A 152 5.99 5.26 -17.89
C ARG A 152 5.69 6.45 -16.99
N PHE A 153 5.21 6.22 -15.76
CA PHE A 153 4.99 7.29 -14.77
C PHE A 153 6.28 8.01 -14.42
N ILE A 154 7.39 7.28 -14.26
CA ILE A 154 8.71 7.84 -13.98
C ILE A 154 9.24 8.63 -15.18
N ASP A 155 9.15 8.09 -16.39
CA ASP A 155 9.60 8.73 -17.63
C ASP A 155 8.88 10.06 -17.93
N LEU A 156 7.69 10.24 -17.37
CA LEU A 156 6.88 11.45 -17.47
C LEU A 156 7.06 12.39 -16.26
N ASP A 157 8.15 12.26 -15.51
CA ASP A 157 8.46 13.08 -14.33
C ASP A 157 7.40 12.99 -13.21
N GLY A 158 6.65 11.87 -13.14
CA GLY A 158 5.56 11.71 -12.17
C GLY A 158 6.02 11.81 -10.71
N LEU A 159 7.23 11.34 -10.39
CA LEU A 159 7.82 11.54 -9.05
C LEU A 159 7.99 13.04 -8.75
N THR A 160 8.50 13.81 -9.71
CA THR A 160 8.70 15.25 -9.58
C THR A 160 7.37 15.97 -9.36
N CYS A 161 6.30 15.55 -10.04
CA CYS A 161 4.94 16.06 -9.80
C CYS A 161 4.47 15.81 -8.36
N ILE A 162 4.63 14.58 -7.84
CA ILE A 162 4.29 14.26 -6.44
C ILE A 162 5.11 15.15 -5.47
N LEU A 163 6.41 15.26 -5.68
CA LEU A 163 7.30 16.05 -4.83
C LEU A 163 6.96 17.56 -4.87
N ASN A 164 6.57 18.08 -6.03
CA ASN A 164 6.15 19.46 -6.17
C ASN A 164 4.83 19.72 -5.46
N PHE A 165 3.87 18.80 -5.55
CA PHE A 165 2.63 18.89 -4.79
C PHE A 165 2.93 18.91 -3.29
N LEU A 166 3.74 17.97 -2.77
CA LEU A 166 4.13 17.96 -1.35
C LEU A 166 4.73 19.30 -0.89
N LYS A 167 5.53 19.97 -1.74
CA LYS A 167 6.12 21.28 -1.42
C LYS A 167 5.13 22.45 -1.45
N SER A 168 4.02 22.32 -2.17
CA SER A 168 3.06 23.42 -2.39
C SER A 168 1.75 23.26 -1.62
N MET A 169 1.62 22.25 -0.76
CA MET A 169 0.42 22.03 0.04
C MET A 169 0.18 23.20 1.00
N ASP A 170 -1.09 23.57 1.16
CA ASP A 170 -1.53 24.42 2.26
C ASP A 170 -1.70 23.60 3.55
N TYR A 171 -2.00 24.28 4.65
CA TYR A 171 -2.15 23.65 5.96
C TYR A 171 -3.26 22.59 5.97
N GLU A 172 -4.41 22.88 5.34
CA GLU A 172 -5.54 21.95 5.30
C GLU A 172 -5.16 20.66 4.55
N THR A 173 -4.55 20.77 3.37
CA THR A 173 -4.08 19.59 2.61
C THR A 173 -2.97 18.83 3.35
N THR A 174 -2.08 19.55 4.04
CA THR A 174 -0.98 18.94 4.82
C THR A 174 -1.52 18.05 5.94
N GLU A 175 -2.62 18.43 6.58
CA GLU A 175 -3.26 17.66 7.65
C GLU A 175 -4.28 16.63 7.16
N SER A 176 -4.60 16.61 5.85
CA SER A 176 -5.62 15.74 5.28
C SER A 176 -5.09 14.37 4.83
N GLN A 177 -6.02 13.52 4.38
CA GLN A 177 -5.68 12.20 3.84
C GLN A 177 -4.91 12.28 2.52
N ILE A 178 -5.02 13.40 1.79
CA ILE A 178 -4.31 13.59 0.52
C ILE A 178 -2.79 13.52 0.75
N HIS A 179 -2.28 14.18 1.79
CA HIS A 179 -0.87 14.11 2.15
C HIS A 179 -0.42 12.68 2.47
N THR A 180 -1.21 11.95 3.27
CA THR A 180 -0.95 10.54 3.58
C THR A 180 -0.86 9.69 2.29
N SER A 181 -1.78 9.94 1.35
CA SER A 181 -1.89 9.21 0.09
C SER A 181 -0.72 9.50 -0.85
N LEU A 182 -0.24 10.76 -0.89
CA LEU A 182 0.96 11.15 -1.64
C LEU A 182 2.22 10.45 -1.11
N ILE A 183 2.39 10.40 0.22
CA ILE A 183 3.49 9.62 0.84
C ILE A 183 3.34 8.13 0.52
N GLY A 184 2.10 7.62 0.50
CA GLY A 184 1.79 6.26 0.06
C GLY A 184 2.22 5.98 -1.38
N CYS A 185 2.06 6.94 -2.30
CA CYS A 185 2.51 6.81 -3.69
C CYS A 185 4.04 6.67 -3.75
N ILE A 186 4.78 7.46 -2.97
CA ILE A 186 6.25 7.35 -2.88
C ILE A 186 6.65 5.99 -2.29
N LYS A 187 5.95 5.51 -1.25
CA LYS A 187 6.17 4.18 -0.67
C LYS A 187 5.97 3.08 -1.72
N ALA A 188 4.92 3.19 -2.54
CA ALA A 188 4.67 2.25 -3.62
C ALA A 188 5.79 2.26 -4.67
N LEU A 189 6.25 3.44 -5.09
CA LEU A 189 7.41 3.58 -5.99
C LEU A 189 8.67 2.94 -5.42
N MET A 190 8.92 3.08 -4.12
CA MET A 190 10.10 2.50 -3.46
C MET A 190 10.08 0.98 -3.34
N ASN A 191 8.90 0.37 -3.39
CA ASN A 191 8.76 -1.08 -3.45
C ASN A 191 9.11 -1.65 -4.83
N ASN A 192 9.20 -0.79 -5.85
CA ASN A 192 9.65 -1.12 -7.19
C ASN A 192 11.16 -0.80 -7.34
N SER A 193 11.93 -1.63 -8.01
CA SER A 193 13.38 -1.48 -8.17
C SER A 193 13.75 -0.23 -8.96
N GLN A 194 13.06 0.05 -10.07
CA GLN A 194 13.24 1.26 -10.88
C GLN A 194 12.76 2.50 -10.12
N GLY A 195 11.57 2.43 -9.51
CA GLY A 195 11.04 3.54 -8.70
C GLY A 195 11.94 3.88 -7.51
N ARG A 196 12.47 2.88 -6.80
CA ARG A 196 13.45 3.06 -5.72
C ARG A 196 14.73 3.72 -6.22
N ALA A 197 15.29 3.25 -7.34
CA ALA A 197 16.48 3.86 -7.92
C ALA A 197 16.25 5.34 -8.25
N HIS A 198 15.09 5.67 -8.84
CA HIS A 198 14.72 7.04 -9.19
C HIS A 198 14.50 7.94 -7.97
N VAL A 199 13.82 7.44 -6.93
CA VAL A 199 13.66 8.17 -5.65
C VAL A 199 15.03 8.42 -4.99
N LEU A 200 15.92 7.44 -4.99
CA LEU A 200 17.24 7.56 -4.38
C LEU A 200 18.24 8.39 -5.21
N SER A 201 18.06 8.53 -6.52
CA SER A 201 18.89 9.39 -7.36
C SER A 201 18.46 10.86 -7.33
N HIS A 202 17.16 11.13 -7.10
CA HIS A 202 16.67 12.49 -6.97
C HIS A 202 17.30 13.20 -5.76
N SER A 203 17.81 14.41 -5.97
CA SER A 203 18.59 15.18 -4.97
C SER A 203 17.75 15.56 -3.77
N GLU A 204 16.55 16.11 -4.03
CA GLU A 204 15.69 16.68 -2.99
C GLU A 204 14.62 15.72 -2.45
N SER A 205 14.48 14.51 -3.01
CA SER A 205 13.35 13.62 -2.70
C SER A 205 13.27 13.29 -1.22
N ILE A 206 14.39 12.85 -0.63
CA ILE A 206 14.48 12.47 0.77
C ILE A 206 14.30 13.69 1.69
N ASN A 207 14.80 14.87 1.27
CA ASN A 207 14.62 16.11 2.01
C ASN A 207 13.13 16.51 2.08
N ILE A 208 12.41 16.37 0.97
CA ILE A 208 10.98 16.68 0.88
C ILE A 208 10.16 15.67 1.68
N ILE A 209 10.47 14.37 1.57
CA ILE A 209 9.82 13.31 2.38
C ILE A 209 10.02 13.57 3.87
N ALA A 210 11.21 14.02 4.30
CA ALA A 210 11.46 14.33 5.71
C ALA A 210 10.66 15.56 6.18
N GLN A 211 10.42 16.57 5.33
CA GLN A 211 9.58 17.73 5.67
C GLN A 211 8.15 17.33 6.05
N SER A 212 7.64 16.24 5.48
CA SER A 212 6.34 15.69 5.84
C SER A 212 6.22 15.19 7.29
N LEU A 213 7.32 15.13 8.06
CA LEU A 213 7.27 14.89 9.52
C LEU A 213 6.65 16.07 10.30
N ALA A 214 6.52 17.25 9.68
CA ALA A 214 5.98 18.45 10.34
C ALA A 214 4.45 18.45 10.49
N THR A 215 3.73 17.56 9.79
CA THR A 215 2.28 17.38 9.97
C THR A 215 1.94 16.86 11.37
N GLU A 216 0.72 17.02 11.87
CA GLU A 216 0.28 16.35 13.11
C GLU A 216 -0.34 14.97 12.84
N ASN A 217 -0.59 14.63 11.57
CA ASN A 217 -1.16 13.35 11.19
C ASN A 217 -0.19 12.17 11.43
N ILE A 218 -0.49 11.38 12.47
CA ILE A 218 0.32 10.22 12.88
C ILE A 218 0.51 9.20 11.76
N LYS A 219 -0.52 8.96 10.92
CA LYS A 219 -0.42 7.98 9.83
C LYS A 219 0.61 8.42 8.79
N THR A 220 0.63 9.71 8.47
CA THR A 220 1.64 10.29 7.57
C THR A 220 3.03 10.16 8.18
N LYS A 221 3.22 10.53 9.46
CA LYS A 221 4.51 10.38 10.15
C LYS A 221 5.03 8.95 10.12
N VAL A 222 4.17 7.98 10.43
CA VAL A 222 4.52 6.55 10.37
C VAL A 222 4.98 6.15 8.96
N ALA A 223 4.22 6.52 7.93
CA ALA A 223 4.57 6.19 6.55
C ALA A 223 5.91 6.82 6.11
N VAL A 224 6.18 8.06 6.52
CA VAL A 224 7.47 8.73 6.29
C VAL A 224 8.61 7.99 6.99
N LEU A 225 8.43 7.60 8.27
CA LEU A 225 9.44 6.88 9.04
C LEU A 225 9.69 5.47 8.51
N GLU A 226 8.68 4.77 7.97
CA GLU A 226 8.86 3.49 7.30
C GLU A 226 9.73 3.63 6.05
N ILE A 227 9.49 4.66 5.22
CA ILE A 227 10.33 4.99 4.06
C ILE A 227 11.77 5.27 4.51
N MET A 228 11.94 6.21 5.46
CA MET A 228 13.26 6.62 5.93
C MET A 228 14.03 5.46 6.57
N GLY A 229 13.34 4.62 7.35
CA GLY A 229 13.89 3.41 7.94
C GLY A 229 14.39 2.43 6.88
N ALA A 230 13.62 2.20 5.82
CA ALA A 230 14.06 1.37 4.69
C ALA A 230 15.27 1.97 3.96
N VAL A 231 15.28 3.29 3.73
CA VAL A 231 16.44 3.98 3.12
C VAL A 231 17.69 3.85 4.00
N CYS A 232 17.59 3.90 5.32
CA CYS A 232 18.76 3.73 6.19
C CYS A 232 19.50 2.40 5.95
N LEU A 233 18.80 1.37 5.46
CA LEU A 233 19.36 0.02 5.25
C LEU A 233 20.01 -0.17 3.87
N VAL A 234 19.86 0.77 2.93
CA VAL A 234 20.51 0.68 1.61
C VAL A 234 21.93 1.29 1.65
N PRO A 235 22.87 0.84 0.80
CA PRO A 235 24.22 1.39 0.75
C PRO A 235 24.23 2.91 0.59
N GLY A 236 24.91 3.62 1.49
CA GLY A 236 24.97 5.09 1.52
C GLY A 236 23.69 5.79 2.03
N GLY A 237 22.60 5.06 2.23
CA GLY A 237 21.30 5.61 2.62
C GLY A 237 21.29 6.23 4.02
N HIS A 238 22.01 5.64 5.00
CA HIS A 238 22.14 6.23 6.34
C HIS A 238 22.69 7.67 6.31
N LYS A 239 23.72 7.94 5.50
CA LYS A 239 24.26 9.29 5.33
C LYS A 239 23.20 10.23 4.73
N LYS A 240 22.47 9.76 3.71
CA LYS A 240 21.41 10.53 3.05
C LYS A 240 20.29 10.92 4.02
N ILE A 241 19.91 10.01 4.93
CA ILE A 241 18.90 10.28 5.97
C ILE A 241 19.41 11.28 7.01
N LEU A 242 20.67 11.17 7.43
CA LEU A 242 21.26 12.16 8.36
C LEU A 242 21.34 13.57 7.76
N GLU A 243 21.62 13.68 6.47
CA GLU A 243 21.60 14.94 5.71
C GLU A 243 20.18 15.49 5.59
N ALA A 244 19.20 14.64 5.27
CA ALA A 244 17.79 15.04 5.23
C ALA A 244 17.27 15.51 6.59
N MET A 245 17.68 14.89 7.69
CA MET A 245 17.31 15.34 9.04
C MET A 245 18.04 16.62 9.46
N LEU A 246 19.21 16.91 8.89
CA LEU A 246 19.85 18.22 9.05
C LEU A 246 19.09 19.31 8.28
N HIS A 247 18.58 18.98 7.09
CA HIS A 247 17.68 19.86 6.35
C HIS A 247 16.37 20.10 7.11
N TYR A 248 15.75 19.02 7.61
CA TYR A 248 14.52 19.08 8.41
C TYR A 248 14.68 19.94 9.66
N GLN A 249 15.81 19.83 10.37
CA GLN A 249 16.10 20.66 11.53
C GLN A 249 15.95 22.16 11.23
N ARG A 250 16.47 22.62 10.08
CA ARG A 250 16.35 24.02 9.65
C ARG A 250 14.93 24.36 9.23
N PHE A 251 14.29 23.46 8.50
CA PHE A 251 12.92 23.64 8.02
C PHE A 251 11.90 23.77 9.16
N ALA A 252 11.96 22.86 10.14
CA ALA A 252 11.05 22.83 11.29
C ALA A 252 11.55 23.68 12.47
N CYS A 253 12.62 24.46 12.28
CA CYS A 253 13.22 25.30 13.32
C CYS A 253 13.57 24.53 14.61
N GLU A 254 14.04 23.28 14.48
CA GLU A 254 14.43 22.46 15.62
C GLU A 254 15.78 22.92 16.21
N ARG A 255 15.88 22.92 17.55
CA ARG A 255 17.14 23.20 18.24
C ARG A 255 18.22 22.16 17.92
N THR A 256 17.83 20.90 17.86
CA THR A 256 18.69 19.76 17.52
C THR A 256 17.94 18.83 16.57
N ARG A 257 18.67 18.12 15.70
CA ARG A 257 18.05 17.09 14.84
C ARG A 257 17.22 16.12 15.68
N PHE A 258 16.10 15.66 15.12
CA PHE A 258 15.20 14.65 15.70
C PHE A 258 14.37 15.14 16.90
N GLN A 259 14.39 16.43 17.23
CA GLN A 259 13.69 16.94 18.41
C GLN A 259 12.18 16.65 18.37
N THR A 260 11.52 16.95 17.25
CA THR A 260 10.08 16.73 17.06
C THR A 260 9.76 15.25 17.16
N LEU A 261 10.56 14.41 16.51
CA LEU A 261 10.38 12.96 16.53
C LEU A 261 10.45 12.39 17.96
N ILE A 262 11.42 12.84 18.76
CA ILE A 262 11.54 12.40 20.16
C ILE A 262 10.33 12.88 20.97
N ASN A 263 9.87 14.13 20.76
CA ASN A 263 8.69 14.66 21.44
C ASN A 263 7.42 13.88 21.08
N ASP A 264 7.26 13.49 19.82
CA ASP A 264 6.12 12.68 19.36
C ASP A 264 6.11 11.28 19.99
N LEU A 265 7.29 10.67 20.10
CA LEU A 265 7.45 9.38 20.77
C LEU A 265 7.10 9.47 22.26
N ASP A 266 7.59 10.50 22.95
CA ASP A 266 7.29 10.74 24.38
C ASP A 266 5.78 10.89 24.63
N ARG A 267 5.12 11.76 23.84
CA ARG A 267 3.66 11.93 23.88
C ARG A 267 2.90 10.63 23.65
N SER A 268 3.37 9.80 22.73
CA SER A 268 2.74 8.51 22.38
C SER A 268 2.94 7.43 23.44
N THR A 269 4.05 7.50 24.21
CA THR A 269 4.32 6.59 25.33
C THR A 269 3.61 6.95 26.65
N GLY A 270 3.03 8.16 26.75
CA GLY A 270 2.33 8.64 27.94
C GLY A 270 1.01 7.93 28.28
N ALA A 271 0.46 7.10 27.37
CA ALA A 271 -0.77 6.33 27.60
C ALA A 271 -0.54 4.99 28.33
N ILE A 272 0.70 4.63 28.67
CA ILE A 272 0.99 3.54 29.61
C ILE A 272 0.82 4.12 31.02
N GLN A 273 -0.43 4.35 31.40
CA GLN A 273 -0.81 4.90 32.69
C GLN A 273 -0.39 3.93 33.80
N ARG A 274 0.34 4.48 34.78
CA ARG A 274 0.51 3.92 36.13
C ARG A 274 -0.80 3.78 36.87
#